data_AF-A0A562CNI9-F1
#
_entry.id   AF-A0A562CNI9-F1
#
_cell.length_a   1.000
_cell.length_b   1.000
_cell.length_c   1.000
_cell.angle_alpha   90.00
_cell.angle_beta   90.00
_cell.angle_gamma   90.00
#
_symmetry.space_group_name_H-M   'P 1'
#
loop_
_entity.id
_entity.type
_entity.pdbx_description
1 polymer ?
#
loop_
_entity_poly.entity_id
_entity_poly.type
_entity_poly.pdbx_seq_one_letter_code
_entity_poly.pdbx_strand_id
1 'polypeptide(L)'
;MTRLFPTYRVLALVVGVLLVVGALSSVAKYLLEDGTALQQLGDDLTPIWIIHGWIYMVYVVVAFLLSQKARWSMPQLLLLLVAGLVPGLIFWVERRVVERLRADHPELART
;
A
#
# COMPACT_ATOMS: atom_id res chain seq x y z
N MET A 1 2.10 20.02 3.72
CA MET A 1 1.52 19.03 2.79
C MET A 1 2.50 18.62 1.69
N THR A 2 3.30 19.56 1.17
CA THR A 2 4.22 19.41 0.03
C THR A 2 5.20 18.24 0.07
N ARG A 3 5.72 17.84 1.25
CA ARG A 3 6.59 16.64 1.38
C ARG A 3 5.83 15.36 1.74
N LEU A 4 4.73 15.48 2.49
CA LEU A 4 3.96 14.31 2.97
C LEU A 4 3.18 13.65 1.83
N PHE A 5 2.63 14.44 0.93
CA PHE A 5 1.88 13.95 -0.22
C PHE A 5 2.70 13.00 -1.12
N PRO A 6 3.89 13.40 -1.63
CA PRO A 6 4.70 12.49 -2.46
C PRO A 6 5.22 11.29 -1.66
N THR A 7 5.60 11.46 -0.39
CA THR A 7 6.01 10.34 0.48
C THR A 7 4.89 9.32 0.65
N TYR A 8 3.66 9.78 0.94
CA TYR A 8 2.47 8.91 1.02
C TYR A 8 2.28 8.14 -0.27
N ARG A 9 2.38 8.83 -1.42
CA ARG A 9 2.14 8.24 -2.73
C ARG A 9 3.14 7.14 -3.06
N VAL A 10 4.43 7.39 -2.83
CA VAL A 10 5.49 6.38 -3.01
C VAL A 10 5.26 5.20 -2.08
N LEU A 11 4.97 5.45 -0.79
CA LEU A 11 4.71 4.39 0.18
C LEU A 11 3.49 3.55 -0.22
N ALA A 12 2.39 4.17 -0.63
CA ALA A 12 1.17 3.47 -1.03
C ALA A 12 1.42 2.54 -2.22
N LEU A 13 2.16 3.01 -3.23
CA LEU A 13 2.52 2.21 -4.40
C LEU A 13 3.47 1.06 -4.03
N VAL A 14 4.49 1.31 -3.22
CA VAL A 14 5.44 0.28 -2.76
C VAL A 14 4.72 -0.79 -1.93
N VAL A 15 3.91 -0.38 -0.94
CA VAL A 15 3.10 -1.30 -0.12
C VAL A 15 2.18 -2.13 -1.02
N GLY A 16 1.54 -1.52 -2.00
CA GLY A 16 0.66 -2.23 -2.92
C GLY A 16 1.35 -3.24 -3.83
N VAL A 17 2.51 -2.90 -4.37
CA VAL A 17 3.29 -3.85 -5.18
C VAL A 17 3.74 -5.02 -4.32
N LEU A 18 4.30 -4.76 -3.14
CA LEU A 18 4.73 -5.82 -2.22
C LEU A 18 3.56 -6.70 -1.78
N LEU A 19 2.38 -6.12 -1.54
CA LEU A 19 1.19 -6.86 -1.16
C LEU A 19 0.69 -7.76 -2.30
N VAL A 20 0.70 -7.28 -3.55
CA VAL A 20 0.33 -8.10 -4.72
C VAL A 20 1.32 -9.23 -4.94
N VAL A 21 2.62 -8.93 -4.91
CA VAL A 21 3.65 -9.96 -5.10
C VAL A 21 3.61 -10.98 -3.95
N GLY A 22 3.47 -10.54 -2.71
CA GLY A 22 3.31 -11.41 -1.54
C GLY A 22 2.06 -12.29 -1.66
N ALA A 23 0.93 -11.74 -2.09
CA ALA A 23 -0.28 -12.50 -2.31
C ALA A 23 -0.11 -13.58 -3.39
N LEU A 24 0.52 -13.24 -4.52
CA LEU A 24 0.83 -14.20 -5.58
C LEU A 24 1.81 -15.28 -5.10
N SER A 25 2.82 -14.91 -4.31
CA SER A 25 3.76 -15.84 -3.67
C SER A 25 3.03 -16.81 -2.74
N SER A 26 2.12 -16.33 -1.90
CA SER A 26 1.30 -17.21 -1.03
C SER A 26 0.41 -18.14 -1.85
N VAL A 27 -0.18 -17.66 -2.94
CA VAL A 27 -0.97 -18.51 -3.84
C VAL A 27 -0.10 -19.60 -4.44
N ALA A 28 1.06 -19.24 -4.98
CA ALA A 28 1.97 -20.18 -5.61
C ALA A 28 2.52 -21.21 -4.60
N LYS A 29 2.88 -20.79 -3.39
CA LYS A 29 3.43 -21.66 -2.34
C LYS A 29 2.42 -22.66 -1.78
N TYR A 30 1.18 -22.20 -1.53
CA TYR A 30 0.21 -22.97 -0.75
C TYR A 30 -0.90 -23.62 -1.58
N LEU A 31 -1.16 -23.17 -2.82
CA LEU A 31 -2.20 -23.77 -3.68
C LEU A 31 -1.64 -24.65 -4.80
N LEU A 32 -0.33 -24.66 -5.04
CA LEU A 32 0.30 -25.51 -6.06
C LEU A 32 0.93 -26.74 -5.43
N GLU A 33 1.11 -27.77 -6.25
CA GLU A 33 1.74 -29.02 -5.83
C GLU A 33 3.22 -28.84 -5.46
N ASP A 34 3.63 -29.56 -4.42
CA ASP A 34 5.01 -29.55 -3.91
C ASP A 34 5.99 -30.04 -5.00
N GLY A 35 7.12 -29.34 -5.12
CA GLY A 35 8.18 -29.66 -6.08
C GLY A 35 8.00 -29.05 -7.48
N THR A 36 6.90 -28.34 -7.73
CA THR A 36 6.76 -27.55 -8.97
C THR A 36 7.62 -26.27 -8.92
N ALA A 37 8.12 -25.83 -10.07
CA ALA A 37 8.95 -24.61 -10.15
C ALA A 37 8.20 -23.35 -9.67
N LEU A 38 6.88 -23.29 -9.89
CA LEU A 38 6.05 -22.18 -9.41
C LEU A 38 5.86 -22.20 -7.90
N GLN A 39 5.70 -23.38 -7.29
CA GLN A 39 5.62 -23.52 -5.83
C GLN A 39 6.92 -23.09 -5.15
N GLN A 40 8.08 -23.50 -5.70
CA GLN A 40 9.40 -23.08 -5.22
C GLN A 40 9.59 -21.56 -5.33
N LEU A 41 9.20 -20.96 -6.46
CA LEU A 41 9.20 -19.49 -6.61
C LEU A 41 8.33 -18.83 -5.55
N GLY A 42 7.17 -19.40 -5.23
CA GLY A 42 6.31 -18.93 -4.14
C GLY A 42 7.03 -18.96 -2.80
N ASP A 43 7.77 -20.03 -2.51
CA ASP A 43 8.55 -20.17 -1.27
C ASP A 43 9.69 -19.16 -1.17
N ASP A 44 10.49 -19.02 -2.24
CA ASP A 44 11.61 -18.07 -2.34
C ASP A 44 11.17 -16.61 -2.14
N LEU A 45 9.94 -16.29 -2.54
CA LEU A 45 9.35 -14.95 -2.40
C LEU A 45 8.69 -14.71 -1.04
N THR A 46 8.56 -15.71 -0.16
CA THR A 46 7.96 -15.57 1.18
C THR A 46 8.51 -14.38 2.00
N PRO A 47 9.83 -14.05 1.98
CA PRO A 47 10.38 -12.91 2.72
C PRO A 47 9.75 -11.55 2.37
N ILE A 48 9.08 -11.42 1.22
CA ILE A 48 8.35 -10.20 0.84
C ILE A 48 7.30 -9.80 1.87
N TRP A 49 6.67 -10.77 2.55
CA TRP A 49 5.70 -10.46 3.61
C TRP A 49 6.32 -9.73 4.80
N ILE A 50 7.55 -10.08 5.16
CA ILE A 50 8.29 -9.40 6.24
C ILE A 50 8.63 -7.97 5.81
N ILE A 51 9.13 -7.80 4.59
CA ILE A 51 9.47 -6.48 4.02
C ILE A 51 8.21 -5.60 3.94
N HIS A 52 7.11 -6.17 3.44
CA HIS A 52 5.82 -5.50 3.39
C HIS A 52 5.38 -5.04 4.79
N GLY A 53 5.44 -5.91 5.80
CA GLY A 53 5.05 -5.56 7.17
C GLY A 53 5.79 -4.35 7.71
N TRP A 54 7.12 -4.29 7.55
CA TRP A 54 7.92 -3.15 7.99
C TRP A 54 7.60 -1.86 7.25
N ILE A 55 7.47 -1.92 5.92
CA ILE A 55 7.15 -0.75 5.11
C ILE A 55 5.70 -0.29 5.37
N TYR A 56 4.79 -1.23 5.60
CA TYR A 56 3.41 -0.96 5.97
C TYR A 56 3.32 -0.18 7.28
N MET A 57 4.14 -0.49 8.29
CA MET A 57 4.19 0.31 9.52
C MET A 57 4.58 1.77 9.26
N VAL A 58 5.55 2.02 8.39
CA VAL A 58 5.93 3.39 7.98
C VAL A 58 4.78 4.06 7.23
N TYR A 59 4.11 3.33 6.33
CA TYR A 59 2.92 3.81 5.62
C TYR A 59 1.79 4.21 6.59
N VAL A 60 1.51 3.41 7.62
CA VAL A 60 0.46 3.70 8.63
C VAL A 60 0.76 5.02 9.33
N VAL A 61 2.01 5.27 9.73
CA VAL A 61 2.41 6.53 10.36
C VAL A 61 2.19 7.71 9.40
N VAL A 62 2.61 7.57 8.14
CA VAL A 62 2.44 8.64 7.14
C VAL A 62 0.97 8.86 6.80
N ALA A 63 0.16 7.82 6.67
CA ALA A 63 -1.28 7.89 6.43
C ALA A 63 -2.01 8.59 7.58
N PHE A 64 -1.62 8.29 8.83
CA PHE A 64 -2.14 8.97 10.02
C PHE A 64 -1.77 10.46 10.04
N LEU A 65 -0.51 10.80 9.77
CA LEU A 65 -0.08 12.20 9.72
C LEU A 65 -0.78 12.97 8.59
N LEU A 66 -1.00 12.32 7.44
CA LEU A 66 -1.74 12.88 6.32
C LEU A 66 -3.20 13.11 6.68
N SER A 67 -3.88 12.13 7.30
CA SER A 67 -5.29 12.24 7.69
C SER A 67 -5.50 13.36 8.70
N GLN A 68 -4.58 13.51 9.67
CA GLN A 68 -4.64 14.62 10.63
C GLN A 68 -4.47 15.98 9.96
N LYS A 69 -3.50 16.12 9.03
CA LYS A 69 -3.30 17.40 8.32
C LYS A 69 -4.42 17.73 7.34
N ALA A 70 -5.02 16.73 6.69
CA ALA A 70 -6.15 16.91 5.80
C ALA A 70 -7.49 17.03 6.57
N ARG A 71 -7.48 16.94 7.90
CA ARG A 71 -8.67 16.97 8.79
C ARG A 71 -9.72 15.93 8.38
N TRP A 72 -9.25 14.77 7.94
CA TRP A 72 -10.11 13.66 7.52
C TRP A 72 -10.70 12.92 8.72
N SER A 73 -11.89 12.36 8.52
CA SER A 73 -12.61 11.61 9.55
C SER A 73 -11.97 10.23 9.79
N MET A 74 -12.22 9.64 10.97
CA MET A 74 -11.67 8.31 11.32
C MET A 74 -11.98 7.20 10.31
N PRO A 75 -13.17 7.13 9.68
CA PRO A 75 -13.43 6.14 8.63
C PRO A 75 -12.50 6.26 7.42
N GLN A 76 -12.03 7.46 7.09
CA GLN A 76 -11.11 7.67 5.97
C GLN A 76 -9.72 7.18 6.32
N LEU A 77 -9.26 7.40 7.55
CA LEU A 77 -8.02 6.79 8.03
C LEU A 77 -8.12 5.26 7.99
N LEU A 78 -9.23 4.70 8.49
CA LEU A 78 -9.41 3.25 8.48
C LEU A 78 -9.40 2.69 7.06
N LEU A 79 -10.02 3.38 6.10
CA LEU A 79 -9.96 3.02 4.69
C LEU A 79 -8.52 3.00 4.16
N LEU A 80 -7.68 4.00 4.49
CA LEU A 80 -6.27 4.02 4.10
C LEU A 80 -5.49 2.81 4.64
N LEU A 81 -5.74 2.44 5.89
CA LEU A 81 -5.10 1.31 6.56
C LEU A 81 -5.54 -0.01 5.91
N VAL A 82 -6.85 -0.24 5.80
CA VAL A 82 -7.42 -1.46 5.19
C VAL A 82 -6.98 -1.61 3.74
N ALA A 83 -6.83 -0.51 3.01
CA ALA A 83 -6.34 -0.55 1.64
C ALA A 83 -4.98 -1.24 1.54
N GLY A 84 -4.07 -1.01 2.50
CA GLY A 84 -2.75 -1.65 2.56
C GLY A 84 -2.74 -3.12 2.98
N LEU A 85 -3.91 -3.71 3.27
CA LEU A 85 -4.05 -5.12 3.63
C LEU A 85 -4.79 -5.95 2.56
N VAL A 86 -5.48 -5.30 1.62
CA VAL A 86 -6.21 -5.97 0.54
C VAL A 86 -5.47 -5.81 -0.78
N PRO A 87 -4.99 -6.91 -1.40
CA PRO A 87 -4.31 -6.86 -2.69
C PRO A 87 -5.16 -6.14 -3.74
N GLY A 88 -4.58 -5.15 -4.43
CA GLY A 88 -5.28 -4.35 -5.44
C GLY A 88 -6.04 -3.13 -4.91
N LEU A 89 -6.61 -3.19 -3.69
CA LEU A 89 -7.44 -2.10 -3.13
C LEU A 89 -6.64 -0.81 -2.93
N ILE A 90 -5.40 -0.92 -2.46
CA ILE A 90 -4.51 0.23 -2.23
C ILE A 90 -4.28 1.10 -3.47
N PHE A 91 -4.21 0.52 -4.67
CA PHE A 91 -4.04 1.31 -5.90
C PHE A 91 -5.30 2.11 -6.25
N TRP A 92 -6.48 1.60 -5.92
CA TRP A 92 -7.72 2.34 -6.09
C TRP A 92 -7.85 3.46 -5.06
N VAL A 93 -7.55 3.17 -3.79
CA VAL A 93 -7.60 4.16 -2.70
C VAL A 93 -6.56 5.26 -2.90
N GLU A 94 -5.33 4.94 -3.32
CA GLU A 94 -4.30 5.92 -3.63
C GLU A 94 -4.76 6.93 -4.68
N ARG A 95 -5.34 6.46 -5.79
CA ARG A 95 -5.85 7.33 -6.86
C ARG A 95 -6.93 8.29 -6.36
N ARG A 96 -7.91 7.77 -5.62
CA ARG A 96 -8.99 8.57 -5.00
C ARG A 96 -8.44 9.63 -4.04
N VAL A 97 -7.45 9.25 -3.23
CA VAL A 97 -6.79 10.14 -2.27
C VAL A 97 -6.01 11.23 -2.99
N VAL A 98 -5.27 10.88 -4.04
CA VAL A 98 -4.51 11.83 -4.85
C VAL A 98 -5.41 12.85 -5.55
N GLU A 99 -6.51 12.38 -6.16
CA GLU A 99 -7.51 13.25 -6.78
C GLU A 99 -8.09 14.24 -5.77
N ARG A 100 -8.50 13.75 -4.60
CA ARG A 100 -9.05 14.59 -3.53
C ARG A 100 -8.03 15.61 -3.02
N LEU A 101 -6.80 15.18 -2.72
CA LEU A 101 -5.77 16.08 -2.20
C LEU A 101 -5.37 17.14 -3.21
N ARG A 102 -5.33 16.84 -4.51
CA ARG A 102 -5.06 17.84 -5.55
C ARG A 102 -6.21 18.84 -5.72
N ALA A 103 -7.46 18.40 -5.54
CA ALA A 103 -8.62 19.29 -5.56
C ALA A 103 -8.62 20.24 -4.34
N ASP A 104 -8.27 19.72 -3.16
CA ASP A 104 -8.23 20.50 -1.92
C ASP A 104 -6.97 21.39 -1.82
N HIS A 105 -5.88 21.02 -2.49
CA HIS A 105 -4.57 21.68 -2.44
C HIS A 105 -3.97 21.89 -3.84
N PRO A 106 -4.31 23.00 -4.53
CA PRO A 106 -3.85 23.29 -5.88
C PRO A 106 -2.33 23.34 -6.03
N GLU A 107 -1.59 23.63 -4.95
CA GLU A 107 -0.13 23.60 -4.92
C GLU A 107 0.47 22.21 -5.19
N LEU A 108 -0.31 21.14 -5.00
CA LEU A 108 0.10 19.75 -5.26
C LEU A 108 -0.12 19.32 -6.72
N ALA A 109 -0.73 20.17 -7.55
CA ALA A 109 -0.98 19.87 -8.97
C ALA A 109 0.31 19.79 -9.80
N ARG A 110 1.41 20.36 -9.31
CA ARG A 110 2.72 20.42 -10.00
C ARG A 110 3.71 19.32 -9.55
N THR A 111 3.29 18.43 -8.66
CA THR A 111 4.09 17.36 -8.05
C THR A 111 3.48 15.97 -8.29
#